data_AF-A0A822CPJ7-F1
#
_entry.id   AF-A0A822CPJ7-F1
#
_cell.length_a   1.000
_cell.length_b   1.000
_cell.length_c   1.000
_cell.angle_alpha   90.00
_cell.angle_beta   90.00
_cell.angle_gamma   90.00
#
_symmetry.space_group_name_H-M   'P 1'
#
loop_
_entity.id
_entity.type
_entity.pdbx_description
1 polymer ?
#
loop_
_entity_poly.entity_id
_entity_poly.type
_entity_poly.pdbx_seq_one_letter_code
_entity_poly.pdbx_strand_id
1 'polypeptide(L)'
;RLEFISGGWCMNDEASTHYNSIIDQHSLGAEFLRDKFGECGRPKIGWQIDPFGHSREQASLFAQMGFDGLFFGRADYDDRATRNRTKTMEMVWKASANLDSKSWLFTGVLPNGYGPPNSFCFDYRCSDNPIMDDPHFYDYNVDERVQSFIQAAHDEAIGYATNHTIMTFGSDFQYENANEGFKNLDKLIKYVNAKQATGSNVNVFYSTPSCYLYALNKVDRAWPLKTDDFFPYAHHPHGFWTGYFTSRAALKRYERHSNNILQVTRQ
;
A
#
# COMPACT_ATOMS: atom_id res chain seq x y z
N ARG A 1 -13.10 -13.78 -2.15
CA ARG A 1 -13.11 -12.76 -3.24
C ARG A 1 -11.67 -12.28 -3.42
N LEU A 2 -11.27 -11.83 -4.60
CA LEU A 2 -9.89 -11.43 -4.91
C LEU A 2 -9.91 -10.16 -5.78
N GLU A 3 -8.99 -9.23 -5.50
CA GLU A 3 -8.70 -8.06 -6.34
C GLU A 3 -7.21 -8.11 -6.72
N PHE A 4 -6.89 -7.88 -8.00
CA PHE A 4 -5.53 -7.68 -8.45
C PHE A 4 -5.15 -6.19 -8.35
N ILE A 5 -4.05 -5.89 -7.67
CA ILE A 5 -3.47 -4.55 -7.51
C ILE A 5 -2.09 -4.52 -8.15
N SER A 6 -1.66 -3.39 -8.69
CA SER A 6 -0.52 -3.20 -9.61
C SER A 6 -0.62 -4.02 -10.90
N GLY A 7 -0.73 -5.34 -10.80
CA GLY A 7 -0.85 -6.28 -11.93
C GLY A 7 0.29 -6.23 -12.94
N GLY A 8 1.46 -5.74 -12.54
CA GLY A 8 2.70 -5.98 -13.26
C GLY A 8 3.27 -7.36 -12.96
N TRP A 9 4.28 -7.77 -13.72
CA TRP A 9 5.05 -8.98 -13.45
C TRP A 9 5.75 -8.95 -12.09
N CYS A 10 6.13 -7.76 -11.62
CA CYS A 10 6.66 -7.52 -10.29
C CYS A 10 6.25 -6.14 -9.75
N MET A 11 6.56 -5.91 -8.47
CA MET A 11 6.65 -4.58 -7.90
C MET A 11 8.07 -4.06 -8.17
N ASN A 12 8.23 -3.23 -9.19
CA ASN A 12 9.55 -2.75 -9.61
C ASN A 12 10.14 -1.72 -8.64
N ASP A 13 11.48 -1.65 -8.57
CA ASP A 13 12.16 -0.49 -8.00
C ASP A 13 11.82 0.79 -8.80
N GLU A 14 11.88 1.94 -8.15
CA GLU A 14 11.57 3.24 -8.74
C GLU A 14 12.81 4.14 -8.94
N ALA A 15 13.97 3.78 -8.36
CA ALA A 15 15.19 4.58 -8.49
C ALA A 15 16.11 4.12 -9.63
N SER A 16 16.36 2.82 -9.73
CA SER A 16 17.36 2.23 -10.63
C SER A 16 16.76 1.48 -11.82
N THR A 17 15.52 1.78 -12.17
CA THR A 17 14.79 1.25 -13.32
C THR A 17 14.75 2.25 -14.47
N HIS A 18 14.56 1.75 -15.69
CA HIS A 18 14.29 2.57 -16.86
C HIS A 18 12.82 2.47 -17.20
N TYR A 19 12.19 3.57 -17.62
CA TYR A 19 10.74 3.61 -17.87
C TYR A 19 10.28 2.55 -18.87
N ASN A 20 11.07 2.23 -19.91
CA ASN A 20 10.78 1.13 -20.82
C ASN A 20 10.60 -0.21 -20.09
N SER A 21 11.50 -0.56 -19.16
CA SER A 21 11.41 -1.80 -18.40
C SER A 21 10.19 -1.82 -17.46
N ILE A 22 9.81 -0.65 -16.92
CA ILE A 22 8.59 -0.49 -16.11
C ILE A 22 7.35 -0.75 -16.96
N ILE A 23 7.27 -0.13 -18.13
CA ILE A 23 6.14 -0.31 -19.07
C ILE A 23 6.07 -1.76 -19.54
N ASP A 24 7.20 -2.38 -19.89
CA ASP A 24 7.26 -3.76 -20.36
C ASP A 24 6.73 -4.76 -19.33
N GLN A 25 7.19 -4.66 -18.09
CA GLN A 25 6.78 -5.61 -17.04
C GLN A 25 5.31 -5.42 -16.65
N HIS A 26 4.82 -4.18 -16.65
CA HIS A 26 3.39 -3.90 -16.44
C HIS A 26 2.52 -4.38 -17.60
N SER A 27 2.98 -4.21 -18.85
CA SER A 27 2.26 -4.66 -20.04
C SER A 27 2.13 -6.19 -20.05
N LEU A 28 3.21 -6.90 -19.71
CA LEU A 28 3.21 -8.37 -19.61
C LEU A 28 2.20 -8.86 -18.57
N GLY A 29 2.19 -8.26 -17.37
CA GLY A 29 1.23 -8.62 -16.32
C GLY A 29 -0.22 -8.27 -16.69
N ALA A 30 -0.44 -7.09 -17.27
CA ALA A 30 -1.76 -6.65 -17.70
C ALA A 30 -2.35 -7.55 -18.81
N GLU A 31 -1.52 -7.96 -19.78
CA GLU A 31 -1.91 -8.91 -20.82
C GLU A 31 -2.30 -10.26 -20.22
N PHE A 32 -1.49 -10.81 -19.32
CA PHE A 32 -1.83 -12.05 -18.62
C PHE A 32 -3.17 -11.94 -17.87
N LEU A 33 -3.38 -10.85 -17.11
CA LEU A 33 -4.61 -10.66 -16.35
C LEU A 33 -5.83 -10.51 -17.26
N ARG A 34 -5.71 -9.75 -18.36
CA ARG A 34 -6.76 -9.63 -19.37
C ARG A 34 -7.11 -11.00 -19.96
N ASP A 35 -6.12 -11.79 -20.34
CA ASP A 35 -6.34 -13.06 -21.03
C ASP A 35 -6.94 -14.13 -20.10
N LYS A 36 -6.65 -14.07 -18.78
CA LYS A 36 -7.15 -15.04 -17.80
C LYS A 36 -8.44 -14.63 -17.09
N PHE A 37 -8.63 -13.34 -16.85
CA PHE A 37 -9.72 -12.82 -16.01
C PHE A 37 -10.59 -11.78 -16.72
N GLY A 38 -10.29 -11.46 -17.99
CA GLY A 38 -11.05 -10.49 -18.78
C GLY A 38 -11.00 -9.09 -18.18
N GLU A 39 -12.06 -8.32 -18.39
CA GLU A 39 -12.18 -6.95 -17.86
C GLU A 39 -12.13 -6.90 -16.32
N CYS A 40 -12.61 -7.94 -15.64
CA CYS A 40 -12.57 -8.03 -14.18
C CYS A 40 -11.15 -8.17 -13.62
N GLY A 41 -10.19 -8.61 -14.44
CA GLY A 41 -8.78 -8.73 -14.07
C GLY A 41 -8.01 -7.41 -14.08
N ARG A 42 -8.57 -6.34 -14.67
CA ARG A 42 -7.87 -5.06 -14.84
C ARG A 42 -7.62 -4.39 -13.46
N PRO A 43 -6.35 -4.20 -13.06
CA PRO A 43 -6.04 -3.49 -11.83
C PRO A 43 -6.43 -2.01 -11.94
N LYS A 44 -6.94 -1.45 -10.84
CA LYS A 44 -7.30 -0.02 -10.72
C LYS A 44 -6.37 0.76 -9.81
N ILE A 45 -5.63 0.06 -8.95
CA ILE A 45 -4.77 0.68 -7.95
C ILE A 45 -3.33 0.19 -8.12
N GLY A 46 -2.39 1.13 -8.14
CA GLY A 46 -0.97 0.86 -7.96
C GLY A 46 -0.66 0.58 -6.50
N TRP A 47 0.14 -0.44 -6.23
CA TRP A 47 0.55 -0.89 -4.91
C TRP A 47 2.06 -1.04 -4.87
N GLN A 48 2.75 -0.02 -4.36
CA GLN A 48 4.21 0.09 -4.30
C GLN A 48 4.65 0.12 -2.83
N ILE A 49 4.36 -0.94 -2.07
CA ILE A 49 4.56 -0.92 -0.62
C ILE A 49 6.03 -0.97 -0.18
N ASP A 50 6.91 -1.52 -1.03
CA ASP A 50 8.27 -1.86 -0.65
C ASP A 50 9.43 -1.21 -1.45
N PRO A 51 9.23 -0.48 -2.58
CA PRO A 51 10.31 0.32 -3.16
C PRO A 51 10.87 1.35 -2.17
N PHE A 52 12.19 1.57 -2.21
CA PHE A 52 12.91 2.37 -1.22
C PHE A 52 12.90 3.88 -1.56
N GLY A 53 11.71 4.46 -1.56
CA GLY A 53 11.40 5.79 -2.08
C GLY A 53 10.67 5.70 -3.42
N HIS A 54 10.00 6.78 -3.80
CA HIS A 54 9.06 6.76 -4.93
C HIS A 54 9.35 7.88 -5.93
N SER A 55 9.36 7.52 -7.21
CA SER A 55 9.61 8.45 -8.30
C SER A 55 8.31 9.06 -8.79
N ARG A 56 8.37 10.34 -9.15
CA ARG A 56 7.31 11.01 -9.86
C ARG A 56 7.08 10.38 -11.24
N GLU A 57 8.11 9.84 -11.88
CA GLU A 57 7.94 9.13 -13.15
C GLU A 57 7.02 7.91 -13.02
N GLN A 58 7.14 7.11 -11.95
CA GLN A 58 6.25 5.99 -11.67
C GLN A 58 4.79 6.43 -11.55
N ALA A 59 4.53 7.50 -10.80
CA ALA A 59 3.17 8.04 -10.65
C ALA A 59 2.60 8.56 -11.99
N SER A 60 3.45 9.22 -12.80
CA SER A 60 3.08 9.69 -14.14
C SER A 60 2.74 8.53 -15.08
N LEU A 61 3.53 7.46 -15.06
CA LEU A 61 3.26 6.25 -15.84
C LEU A 61 1.97 5.57 -15.37
N PHE A 62 1.75 5.48 -14.06
CA PHE A 62 0.53 4.88 -13.52
C PHE A 62 -0.74 5.65 -13.88
N ALA A 63 -0.71 6.99 -13.84
CA ALA A 63 -1.82 7.80 -14.34
C ALA A 63 -2.12 7.49 -15.82
N GLN A 64 -1.08 7.39 -16.66
CA GLN A 64 -1.22 7.09 -18.09
C GLN A 64 -1.65 5.64 -18.38
N MET A 65 -1.30 4.69 -17.51
CA MET A 65 -1.81 3.31 -17.54
C MET A 65 -3.29 3.20 -17.12
N GLY A 66 -3.86 4.30 -16.61
CA GLY A 66 -5.26 4.37 -16.21
C GLY A 66 -5.53 3.79 -14.82
N PHE A 67 -4.56 3.87 -13.91
CA PHE A 67 -4.79 3.66 -12.48
C PHE A 67 -5.55 4.85 -11.89
N ASP A 68 -6.46 4.56 -10.97
CA ASP A 68 -7.23 5.57 -10.23
C ASP A 68 -6.41 6.14 -9.05
N GLY A 69 -5.50 5.34 -8.49
CA GLY A 69 -4.61 5.78 -7.41
C GLY A 69 -3.41 4.86 -7.16
N LEU A 70 -2.52 5.32 -6.29
CA LEU A 70 -1.29 4.66 -5.86
C LEU A 70 -1.18 4.66 -4.34
N PHE A 71 -0.85 3.54 -3.73
CA PHE A 71 -0.50 3.48 -2.31
C PHE A 71 0.87 2.86 -2.10
N PHE A 72 1.61 3.41 -1.13
CA PHE A 72 2.97 2.97 -0.82
C PHE A 72 3.28 3.05 0.67
N GLY A 73 4.28 2.29 1.10
CA GLY A 73 4.65 2.16 2.52
C GLY A 73 5.87 3.00 2.95
N ARG A 74 6.78 3.36 2.02
CA ARG A 74 8.10 3.89 2.34
C ARG A 74 8.26 5.36 1.93
N ALA A 75 7.91 6.26 2.85
CA ALA A 75 8.31 7.67 2.81
C ALA A 75 9.38 7.97 3.86
N ASP A 76 10.18 9.01 3.62
CA ASP A 76 11.15 9.53 4.59
C ASP A 76 10.52 9.75 5.97
N TYR A 77 11.24 9.43 7.05
CA TYR A 77 10.72 9.45 8.41
C TYR A 77 10.29 10.87 8.85
N ASP A 78 11.00 11.92 8.44
CA ASP A 78 10.65 13.31 8.76
C ASP A 78 9.47 13.81 7.90
N ASP A 79 9.39 13.39 6.62
CA ASP A 79 8.21 13.63 5.78
C ASP A 79 6.97 12.94 6.36
N ARG A 80 7.06 11.66 6.74
CA ARG A 80 5.96 10.93 7.41
C ARG A 80 5.53 11.62 8.69
N ALA A 81 6.46 12.05 9.55
CA ALA A 81 6.14 12.77 10.77
C ALA A 81 5.41 14.08 10.49
N THR A 82 5.82 14.81 9.45
CA THR A 82 5.16 16.05 9.02
C THR A 82 3.75 15.77 8.52
N ARG A 83 3.59 14.80 7.61
CA ARG A 83 2.28 14.40 7.06
C ARG A 83 1.31 13.92 8.13
N ASN A 84 1.81 13.23 9.14
CA ASN A 84 1.02 12.80 10.28
C ASN A 84 0.47 14.00 11.06
N ARG A 85 1.29 15.03 11.30
CA ARG A 85 0.86 16.26 11.98
C ARG A 85 -0.08 17.11 11.12
N THR A 86 0.14 17.16 9.82
CA THR A 86 -0.61 18.03 8.89
C THR A 86 -1.82 17.35 8.24
N LYS A 87 -2.04 16.06 8.51
CA LYS A 87 -3.11 15.25 7.92
C LYS A 87 -3.05 15.18 6.39
N THR A 88 -1.84 14.98 5.87
CA THR A 88 -1.54 15.00 4.43
C THR A 88 -0.90 13.67 3.97
N MET A 89 -1.28 12.55 4.59
CA MET A 89 -0.91 11.21 4.09
C MET A 89 -1.53 10.91 2.72
N GLU A 90 -2.61 11.61 2.37
CA GLU A 90 -3.36 11.46 1.13
C GLU A 90 -3.29 12.75 0.31
N MET A 91 -2.98 12.63 -0.97
CA MET A 91 -2.72 13.76 -1.86
C MET A 91 -3.09 13.47 -3.32
N VAL A 92 -3.15 14.52 -4.13
CA VAL A 92 -3.06 14.40 -5.59
C VAL A 92 -1.62 14.70 -5.99
N TRP A 93 -0.95 13.70 -6.56
CA TRP A 93 0.39 13.82 -7.07
C TRP A 93 0.36 14.29 -8.52
N LYS A 94 0.80 15.53 -8.77
CA LYS A 94 0.96 16.08 -10.11
C LYS A 94 2.31 15.65 -10.66
N ALA A 95 2.31 14.53 -11.37
CA ALA A 95 3.53 13.78 -11.64
C ALA A 95 4.29 14.23 -12.90
N SER A 96 3.84 15.26 -13.59
CA SER A 96 4.60 15.86 -14.69
C SER A 96 4.28 17.33 -14.83
N ALA A 97 5.31 18.13 -15.14
CA ALA A 97 5.14 19.53 -15.46
C ALA A 97 4.49 19.75 -16.84
N ASN A 98 4.48 18.72 -17.70
CA ASN A 98 4.16 18.85 -19.13
C ASN A 98 2.91 18.06 -19.55
N LEU A 99 2.35 17.21 -18.69
CA LEU A 99 1.24 16.33 -19.05
C LEU A 99 -0.09 16.75 -18.39
N ASP A 100 -0.08 17.83 -17.61
CA ASP A 100 -1.25 18.32 -16.87
C ASP A 100 -1.98 17.18 -16.17
N SER A 101 -3.32 17.16 -16.24
CA SER A 101 -4.18 16.18 -15.58
C SER A 101 -3.95 14.73 -16.02
N LYS A 102 -3.27 14.48 -17.15
CA LYS A 102 -2.94 13.10 -17.59
C LYS A 102 -1.88 12.43 -16.72
N SER A 103 -1.18 13.20 -15.89
CA SER A 103 -0.19 12.73 -14.92
C SER A 103 -0.62 12.93 -13.47
N TRP A 104 -1.89 13.32 -13.24
CA TRP A 104 -2.38 13.51 -11.88
C TRP A 104 -2.91 12.18 -11.36
N LEU A 105 -2.39 11.74 -10.23
CA LEU A 105 -2.79 10.48 -9.61
C LEU A 105 -3.09 10.72 -8.13
N PHE A 106 -4.20 10.16 -7.63
CA PHE A 106 -4.40 10.12 -6.19
C PHE A 106 -3.34 9.22 -5.57
N THR A 107 -2.71 9.66 -4.47
CA THR A 107 -1.65 8.89 -3.83
C THR A 107 -1.78 8.93 -2.32
N GLY A 108 -1.63 7.78 -1.68
CA GLY A 108 -1.69 7.63 -0.22
C GLY A 108 -0.44 6.96 0.35
N VAL A 109 0.10 7.53 1.43
CA VAL A 109 1.11 6.89 2.28
C VAL A 109 0.40 6.03 3.32
N LEU A 110 0.68 4.74 3.36
CA LEU A 110 0.04 3.80 4.28
C LEU A 110 0.38 4.07 5.76
N PRO A 111 -0.52 3.75 6.72
CA PRO A 111 -0.38 4.18 8.11
C PRO A 111 0.74 3.47 8.87
N ASN A 112 0.96 2.18 8.61
CA ASN A 112 1.96 1.38 9.31
C ASN A 112 2.95 0.70 8.34
N GLY A 113 3.48 1.47 7.39
CA GLY A 113 4.33 0.91 6.33
C GLY A 113 3.49 -0.01 5.44
N TYR A 114 3.58 -1.32 5.63
CA TYR A 114 2.71 -2.29 4.96
C TYR A 114 2.25 -3.43 5.87
N GLY A 115 2.56 -3.35 7.16
CA GLY A 115 2.23 -4.36 8.16
C GLY A 115 0.86 -4.13 8.80
N PRO A 116 0.34 -5.11 9.56
CA PRO A 116 -0.81 -4.89 10.43
C PRO A 116 -0.45 -3.92 11.56
N PRO A 117 -1.45 -3.37 12.27
CA PRO A 117 -1.19 -2.68 13.53
C PRO A 117 -0.35 -3.56 14.47
N ASN A 118 0.49 -2.94 15.30
CA ASN A 118 1.36 -3.68 16.22
C ASN A 118 0.55 -4.67 17.07
N SER A 119 1.05 -5.89 17.21
CA SER A 119 0.41 -7.01 17.91
C SER A 119 -0.81 -7.63 17.20
N PHE A 120 -1.07 -7.33 15.92
CA PHE A 120 -2.17 -7.91 15.12
C PHE A 120 -1.70 -8.75 13.92
N CYS A 121 -0.54 -9.39 14.04
CA CYS A 121 -0.01 -10.36 13.09
C CYS A 121 -0.76 -11.71 13.23
N PHE A 122 -1.61 -12.06 12.26
CA PHE A 122 -2.46 -13.26 12.32
C PHE A 122 -2.08 -14.35 11.32
N ASP A 123 -0.79 -14.68 11.23
CA ASP A 123 -0.26 -15.74 10.38
C ASP A 123 0.47 -16.81 11.21
N TYR A 124 0.64 -18.02 10.67
CA TYR A 124 1.26 -19.13 11.41
C TYR A 124 2.71 -18.85 11.86
N ARG A 125 3.42 -17.93 11.19
CA ARG A 125 4.77 -17.49 11.61
C ARG A 125 4.76 -16.37 12.65
N CYS A 126 3.60 -15.80 12.94
CA CYS A 126 3.47 -14.74 13.94
C CYS A 126 3.45 -15.33 15.35
N SER A 127 3.95 -14.56 16.32
CA SER A 127 3.89 -14.87 17.75
C SER A 127 2.77 -14.13 18.49
N ASP A 128 1.97 -13.33 17.78
CA ASP A 128 0.91 -12.54 18.38
C ASP A 128 -0.26 -13.44 18.80
N ASN A 129 -0.87 -13.12 19.95
CA ASN A 129 -1.97 -13.91 20.47
C ASN A 129 -3.19 -13.84 19.51
N PRO A 130 -3.79 -14.99 19.16
CA PRO A 130 -5.06 -15.00 18.46
C PRO A 130 -6.17 -14.43 19.36
N ILE A 131 -7.32 -14.13 18.78
CA ILE A 131 -8.51 -13.74 19.53
C ILE A 131 -9.16 -15.01 20.10
N MET A 132 -9.07 -15.13 21.42
CA MET A 132 -9.64 -16.22 22.22
C MET A 132 -10.96 -15.75 22.82
N ASP A 133 -12.06 -16.24 22.23
CA ASP A 133 -13.42 -15.75 22.45
C ASP A 133 -14.35 -16.74 23.17
N ASP A 134 -13.81 -17.86 23.65
CA ASP A 134 -14.53 -18.75 24.56
C ASP A 134 -14.29 -18.30 26.01
N PRO A 135 -15.33 -17.84 26.73
CA PRO A 135 -15.19 -17.34 28.10
C PRO A 135 -14.84 -18.43 29.12
N HIS A 136 -14.87 -19.71 28.75
CA HIS A 136 -14.51 -20.82 29.65
C HIS A 136 -13.01 -21.15 29.60
N PHE A 137 -12.26 -20.62 28.63
CA PHE A 137 -10.82 -20.82 28.57
C PHE A 137 -10.07 -19.75 29.37
N TYR A 138 -8.97 -20.17 29.98
CA TYR A 138 -8.15 -19.30 30.85
C TYR A 138 -7.46 -18.17 30.09
N ASP A 139 -7.34 -18.29 28.77
CA ASP A 139 -6.68 -17.37 27.86
C ASP A 139 -7.66 -16.49 27.07
N TYR A 140 -8.93 -16.41 27.50
CA TYR A 140 -9.90 -15.44 26.96
C TYR A 140 -9.32 -14.02 26.96
N ASN A 141 -9.34 -13.34 25.81
CA ASN A 141 -8.68 -12.05 25.64
C ASN A 141 -9.45 -11.02 24.80
N VAL A 142 -10.72 -11.26 24.48
CA VAL A 142 -11.50 -10.41 23.56
C VAL A 142 -11.50 -8.93 23.98
N ASP A 143 -11.77 -8.62 25.24
CA ASP A 143 -11.89 -7.24 25.69
C ASP A 143 -10.58 -6.46 25.55
N GLU A 144 -9.45 -7.08 25.92
CA GLU A 144 -8.11 -6.50 25.76
C GLU A 144 -7.76 -6.29 24.28
N ARG A 145 -7.99 -7.31 23.43
CA ARG A 145 -7.69 -7.26 21.99
C ARG A 145 -8.53 -6.19 21.28
N VAL A 146 -9.81 -6.08 21.63
CA VAL A 146 -10.73 -5.08 21.06
C VAL A 146 -10.34 -3.67 21.48
N GLN A 147 -10.04 -3.44 22.77
CA GLN A 147 -9.61 -2.13 23.23
C GLN A 147 -8.29 -1.71 22.57
N SER A 148 -7.33 -2.63 22.48
CA SER A 148 -6.04 -2.39 21.82
C SER A 148 -6.22 -2.06 20.33
N PHE A 149 -7.13 -2.75 19.64
CA PHE A 149 -7.41 -2.46 18.22
C PHE A 149 -8.07 -1.10 18.02
N ILE A 150 -9.06 -0.75 18.87
CA ILE A 150 -9.71 0.57 18.80
C ILE A 150 -8.68 1.68 19.00
N GLN A 151 -7.74 1.51 19.95
CA GLN A 151 -6.65 2.46 20.15
C GLN A 151 -5.76 2.55 18.90
N ALA A 152 -5.32 1.42 18.35
CA ALA A 152 -4.53 1.40 17.13
C ALA A 152 -5.25 2.06 15.94
N ALA A 153 -6.57 1.89 15.83
CA ALA A 153 -7.38 2.55 14.81
C ALA A 153 -7.44 4.06 14.97
N HIS A 154 -7.51 4.55 16.21
CA HIS A 154 -7.39 5.98 16.47
C HIS A 154 -6.00 6.50 16.13
N ASP A 155 -4.95 5.77 16.53
CA ASP A 155 -3.56 6.19 16.30
C ASP A 155 -3.23 6.26 14.81
N GLU A 156 -3.61 5.24 14.03
CA GLU A 156 -3.39 5.21 12.59
C GLU A 156 -4.23 6.26 11.84
N ALA A 157 -5.39 6.65 12.36
CA ALA A 157 -6.25 7.67 11.76
C ALA A 157 -5.76 9.12 12.00
N ILE A 158 -4.82 9.36 12.92
CA ILE A 158 -4.35 10.73 13.29
C ILE A 158 -3.89 11.51 12.05
N GLY A 159 -3.13 10.86 11.17
CA GLY A 159 -2.53 11.45 9.97
C GLY A 159 -3.45 11.54 8.75
N TYR A 160 -4.71 11.13 8.88
CA TYR A 160 -5.67 11.08 7.79
C TYR A 160 -6.70 12.20 7.91
N ALA A 161 -7.16 12.67 6.75
CA ALA A 161 -8.04 13.83 6.67
C ALA A 161 -9.53 13.47 6.77
N THR A 162 -9.87 12.18 6.66
CA THR A 162 -11.24 11.68 6.63
C THR A 162 -11.50 10.69 7.77
N ASN A 163 -12.72 10.15 7.84
CA ASN A 163 -13.10 9.06 8.75
C ASN A 163 -12.93 7.67 8.11
N HIS A 164 -12.24 7.59 6.97
CA HIS A 164 -11.84 6.34 6.34
C HIS A 164 -10.32 6.20 6.48
N THR A 165 -9.88 5.08 7.05
CA THR A 165 -8.45 4.73 7.15
C THR A 165 -8.26 3.32 6.61
N ILE A 166 -7.31 3.15 5.69
CA ILE A 166 -6.91 1.83 5.21
C ILE A 166 -5.96 1.18 6.22
N MET A 167 -6.20 -0.08 6.59
CA MET A 167 -5.30 -0.87 7.43
C MET A 167 -4.85 -2.12 6.68
N THR A 168 -3.55 -2.35 6.64
CA THR A 168 -2.96 -3.48 5.91
C THR A 168 -2.82 -4.69 6.83
N PHE A 169 -3.67 -5.69 6.69
CA PHE A 169 -3.48 -6.97 7.38
C PHE A 169 -2.70 -7.94 6.51
N GLY A 170 -1.37 -7.91 6.62
CA GLY A 170 -0.44 -8.74 5.88
C GLY A 170 1.00 -8.26 6.08
N SER A 171 1.97 -9.07 5.68
CA SER A 171 3.39 -8.73 5.68
C SER A 171 4.13 -9.69 4.73
N ASP A 172 5.46 -9.66 4.75
CA ASP A 172 6.33 -10.54 3.97
C ASP A 172 5.88 -12.00 4.06
N PHE A 173 5.45 -12.57 2.93
CA PHE A 173 5.07 -13.97 2.78
C PHE A 173 4.00 -14.47 3.77
N GLN A 174 3.11 -13.61 4.25
CA GLN A 174 1.96 -14.02 5.06
C GLN A 174 0.82 -14.61 4.21
N TYR A 175 -0.17 -15.19 4.89
CA TYR A 175 -1.29 -15.97 4.37
C TYR A 175 -0.90 -17.34 3.80
N GLU A 176 0.22 -17.93 4.24
CA GLU A 176 0.53 -19.35 3.98
C GLU A 176 -0.57 -20.26 4.54
N ASN A 177 -1.12 -19.89 5.71
CA ASN A 177 -2.36 -20.45 6.25
C ASN A 177 -3.42 -19.35 6.39
N ALA A 178 -4.02 -18.96 5.26
CA ALA A 178 -5.00 -17.88 5.22
C ALA A 178 -6.20 -18.06 6.19
N ASN A 179 -6.56 -19.31 6.51
CA ASN A 179 -7.67 -19.60 7.42
C ASN A 179 -7.45 -19.03 8.83
N GLU A 180 -6.21 -19.06 9.35
CA GLU A 180 -5.89 -18.48 10.65
C GLU A 180 -6.06 -16.96 10.65
N GLY A 181 -5.60 -16.29 9.59
CA GLY A 181 -5.75 -14.85 9.41
C GLY A 181 -7.21 -14.43 9.35
N PHE A 182 -7.99 -15.04 8.46
CA PHE A 182 -9.41 -14.72 8.30
C PHE A 182 -10.24 -15.04 9.54
N LYS A 183 -9.96 -16.15 10.24
CA LYS A 183 -10.68 -16.47 11.49
C LYS A 183 -10.47 -15.42 12.57
N ASN A 184 -9.25 -14.89 12.71
CA ASN A 184 -8.98 -13.82 13.68
C ASN A 184 -9.58 -12.49 13.23
N LEU A 185 -9.50 -12.16 11.94
CA LEU A 185 -10.12 -10.95 11.39
C LEU A 185 -11.65 -10.95 11.54
N ASP A 186 -12.31 -12.08 11.34
CA ASP A 186 -13.76 -12.22 11.53
C ASP A 186 -14.16 -11.93 12.98
N LYS A 187 -13.42 -12.49 13.95
CA LYS A 187 -13.63 -12.21 15.37
C LYS A 187 -13.37 -10.74 15.68
N LEU A 188 -12.28 -10.18 15.17
CA LEU A 188 -11.92 -8.78 15.39
C LEU A 188 -13.02 -7.85 14.91
N ILE A 189 -13.48 -8.01 13.66
CA ILE A 189 -14.56 -7.22 13.06
C ILE A 189 -15.84 -7.34 13.90
N LYS A 190 -16.23 -8.56 14.27
CA LYS A 190 -17.43 -8.82 15.08
C LYS A 190 -17.38 -8.08 16.41
N TYR A 191 -16.31 -8.27 17.18
CA TYR A 191 -16.25 -7.75 18.55
C TYR A 191 -15.95 -6.25 18.60
N VAL A 192 -15.17 -5.70 17.67
CA VAL A 192 -14.96 -4.24 17.59
C VAL A 192 -16.26 -3.53 17.21
N ASN A 193 -16.97 -4.00 16.18
CA ASN A 193 -18.23 -3.36 15.77
C ASN A 193 -19.31 -3.48 16.86
N ALA A 194 -19.30 -4.54 17.67
CA ALA A 194 -20.23 -4.67 18.80
C ALA A 194 -20.05 -3.55 19.85
N LYS A 195 -18.85 -2.97 20.01
CA LYS A 195 -18.61 -1.84 20.94
C LYS A 195 -19.27 -0.54 20.48
N GLN A 196 -19.82 -0.47 19.26
CA GLN A 196 -20.67 0.65 18.83
C GLN A 196 -21.92 0.79 19.72
N ALA A 197 -22.47 -0.32 20.22
CA ALA A 197 -23.59 -0.31 21.15
C ALA A 197 -23.26 0.38 22.50
N THR A 198 -21.97 0.44 22.85
CA THR A 198 -21.45 1.09 24.06
C THR A 198 -20.75 2.42 23.77
N GLY A 199 -20.92 2.98 22.55
CA GLY A 199 -20.44 4.32 22.19
C GLY A 199 -19.12 4.39 21.44
N SER A 200 -18.53 3.26 21.01
CA SER A 200 -17.38 3.31 20.07
C SER A 200 -17.83 3.88 18.72
N ASN A 201 -17.00 4.75 18.13
CA ASN A 201 -17.20 5.31 16.79
C ASN A 201 -16.41 4.58 15.70
N VAL A 202 -15.80 3.43 16.02
CA VAL A 202 -15.01 2.63 15.08
C VAL A 202 -15.91 1.62 14.37
N ASN A 203 -15.80 1.54 13.05
CA ASN A 203 -16.45 0.53 12.22
C ASN A 203 -15.43 -0.15 11.32
N VAL A 204 -15.30 -1.47 11.44
CA VAL A 204 -14.31 -2.29 10.76
C VAL A 204 -15.00 -3.24 9.80
N PHE A 205 -14.43 -3.44 8.62
CA PHE A 205 -14.91 -4.39 7.63
C PHE A 205 -13.80 -4.75 6.64
N TYR A 206 -13.92 -5.90 5.99
CA TYR A 206 -13.03 -6.25 4.87
C TYR A 206 -13.19 -5.26 3.73
N SER A 207 -12.06 -4.77 3.21
CA SER A 207 -12.03 -3.82 2.11
C SER A 207 -10.89 -4.16 1.16
N THR A 208 -10.79 -3.38 0.09
CA THR A 208 -9.69 -3.39 -0.86
C THR A 208 -9.21 -1.96 -1.09
N PRO A 209 -7.99 -1.76 -1.63
CA PRO A 209 -7.51 -0.42 -1.97
C PRO A 209 -8.44 0.32 -2.94
N SER A 210 -9.07 -0.38 -3.89
CA SER A 210 -10.07 0.22 -4.79
C SER A 210 -11.30 0.71 -4.04
N CYS A 211 -11.85 -0.10 -3.12
CA CYS A 211 -12.99 0.30 -2.30
C CYS A 211 -12.65 1.46 -1.35
N TYR A 212 -11.43 1.48 -0.82
CA TYR A 212 -10.93 2.58 0.01
C TYR A 212 -10.89 3.89 -0.78
N LEU A 213 -10.21 3.91 -1.93
CA LEU A 213 -10.14 5.10 -2.79
C LEU A 213 -11.52 5.56 -3.25
N TYR A 214 -12.41 4.62 -3.58
CA TYR A 214 -13.79 4.94 -3.92
C TYR A 214 -14.54 5.66 -2.78
N ALA A 215 -14.33 5.23 -1.53
CA ALA A 215 -14.91 5.91 -0.37
C ALA A 215 -14.34 7.33 -0.22
N LEU A 216 -13.03 7.51 -0.40
CA LEU A 216 -12.39 8.82 -0.35
C LEU A 216 -12.89 9.76 -1.45
N ASN A 217 -13.10 9.24 -2.66
CA ASN A 217 -13.60 10.02 -3.80
C ASN A 217 -15.04 10.54 -3.57
N LYS A 218 -15.83 9.86 -2.73
CA LYS A 218 -17.17 10.32 -2.33
C LYS A 218 -17.15 11.43 -1.29
N VAL A 219 -16.02 11.65 -0.63
CA VAL A 219 -15.86 12.76 0.29
C VAL A 219 -15.70 14.03 -0.54
N ASP A 220 -16.62 14.99 -0.40
CA ASP A 220 -16.54 16.31 -1.06
C ASP A 220 -15.41 17.14 -0.42
N ARG A 221 -14.17 16.84 -0.82
CA ARG A 221 -12.96 17.39 -0.23
C ARG A 221 -11.89 17.64 -1.29
N ALA A 222 -11.23 18.79 -1.16
CA ALA A 222 -9.99 19.07 -1.87
C ALA A 222 -8.79 18.40 -1.18
N TRP A 223 -7.93 17.77 -1.98
CA TRP A 223 -6.73 17.08 -1.52
C TRP A 223 -5.48 17.98 -1.69
N PRO A 224 -4.48 17.88 -0.79
CA PRO A 224 -3.21 18.57 -0.96
C PRO A 224 -2.50 18.12 -2.24
N LEU A 225 -1.64 18.98 -2.78
CA LEU A 225 -0.90 18.71 -4.00
C LEU A 225 0.56 18.35 -3.70
N LYS A 226 1.11 17.40 -4.45
CA LYS A 226 2.54 17.03 -4.46
C LYS A 226 3.08 17.13 -5.89
N THR A 227 4.31 17.59 -6.09
CA THR A 227 4.88 17.81 -7.45
C THR A 227 6.28 17.23 -7.67
N ASP A 228 7.04 16.97 -6.61
CA ASP A 228 8.37 16.35 -6.64
C ASP A 228 8.31 14.85 -6.26
N ASP A 229 9.48 14.22 -6.05
CA ASP A 229 9.65 12.79 -5.72
C ASP A 229 9.53 12.49 -4.21
N PHE A 230 9.52 11.22 -3.82
CA PHE A 230 9.76 10.75 -2.44
C PHE A 230 11.18 10.18 -2.28
N PHE A 231 12.15 10.78 -2.98
CA PHE A 231 13.57 10.45 -2.85
C PHE A 231 14.36 11.59 -2.19
N PRO A 232 15.44 11.27 -1.46
CA PRO A 232 15.84 9.92 -1.02
C PRO A 232 14.97 9.43 0.15
N TYR A 233 14.88 8.10 0.31
CA TYR A 233 14.21 7.49 1.46
C TYR A 233 15.19 7.31 2.64
N ALA A 234 14.76 7.72 3.84
CA ALA A 234 15.37 7.31 5.09
C ALA A 234 14.30 6.84 6.08
N HIS A 235 14.56 5.71 6.72
CA HIS A 235 13.64 5.13 7.72
C HIS A 235 13.86 5.64 9.15
N HIS A 236 15.02 6.24 9.42
CA HIS A 236 15.39 6.87 10.69
C HIS A 236 16.55 7.86 10.47
N PRO A 237 16.91 8.70 11.45
CA PRO A 237 18.05 9.61 11.34
C PRO A 237 19.34 8.88 10.94
N HIS A 238 20.07 9.42 9.96
CA HIS A 238 21.29 8.83 9.38
C HIS A 238 21.13 7.48 8.67
N GLY A 239 19.90 6.99 8.47
CA GLY A 239 19.60 5.72 7.79
C GLY A 239 19.11 5.93 6.37
N PHE A 240 19.87 6.65 5.53
CA PHE A 240 19.52 6.94 4.12
C PHE A 240 19.79 5.74 3.20
N TRP A 241 18.80 5.37 2.41
CA TRP A 241 18.85 4.24 1.49
C TRP A 241 19.32 4.70 0.11
N THR A 242 20.47 5.37 0.03
CA THR A 242 21.04 5.82 -1.25
C THR A 242 22.13 4.88 -1.79
N GLY A 243 22.62 3.96 -0.95
CA GLY A 243 23.65 3.00 -1.36
C GLY A 243 23.20 2.07 -2.50
N TYR A 244 21.92 1.66 -2.48
CA TYR A 244 21.39 0.73 -3.47
C TYR A 244 21.31 1.33 -4.89
N PHE A 245 21.43 2.66 -5.03
CA PHE A 245 21.56 3.32 -6.33
C PHE A 245 22.79 2.81 -7.11
N THR A 246 23.85 2.40 -6.41
CA THR A 246 25.10 1.92 -7.03
C THR A 246 25.40 0.44 -6.77
N SER A 247 24.84 -0.15 -5.70
CA SER A 247 25.09 -1.57 -5.37
C SER A 247 24.86 -2.49 -6.56
N ARG A 248 25.78 -3.45 -6.78
CA ARG A 248 25.77 -4.41 -7.90
C ARG A 248 25.76 -3.72 -9.28
N ALA A 249 26.62 -2.72 -9.47
CA ALA A 249 26.72 -1.93 -10.72
C ALA A 249 26.82 -2.76 -12.01
N ALA A 250 27.51 -3.91 -11.98
CA ALA A 250 27.58 -4.82 -13.13
C ALA A 250 26.21 -5.35 -13.54
N LEU A 251 25.34 -5.71 -12.58
CA LEU A 251 23.97 -6.16 -12.85
C LEU A 251 23.11 -5.01 -13.40
N LYS A 252 23.22 -3.80 -12.84
CA LYS A 252 22.51 -2.62 -13.36
C LYS A 252 22.87 -2.32 -14.81
N ARG A 253 24.17 -2.40 -15.16
CA ARG A 253 24.62 -2.27 -16.56
C ARG A 253 24.07 -3.41 -17.43
N TYR A 254 24.08 -4.64 -16.93
CA TYR A 254 23.60 -5.80 -17.67
C TYR A 254 22.10 -5.71 -17.98
N GLU A 255 21.29 -5.22 -17.03
CA GLU A 255 19.86 -4.96 -17.27
C GLU A 255 19.67 -3.94 -18.41
N ARG A 256 20.39 -2.81 -18.41
CA ARG A 256 20.24 -1.78 -19.45
C ARG A 256 20.65 -2.28 -20.82
N HIS A 257 21.73 -3.05 -20.88
CA HIS A 257 22.17 -3.68 -22.13
C HIS A 257 21.16 -4.70 -22.65
N SER A 258 20.63 -5.55 -21.76
CA SER A 258 19.65 -6.57 -22.11
C SER A 258 18.31 -5.95 -22.54
N ASN A 259 17.84 -4.89 -21.87
CA ASN A 259 16.64 -4.16 -22.27
C ASN A 259 16.80 -3.59 -23.67
N ASN A 260 17.96 -2.99 -23.99
CA ASN A 260 18.21 -2.48 -25.34
C ASN A 260 18.15 -3.57 -26.41
N ILE A 261 18.80 -4.72 -26.19
CA ILE A 261 18.74 -5.86 -27.12
C ILE A 261 17.30 -6.35 -27.29
N LEU A 262 16.54 -6.44 -26.20
CA LEU A 262 15.13 -6.84 -26.23
C LEU A 262 14.28 -5.88 -27.09
N GLN A 263 14.47 -4.57 -26.95
CA GLN A 263 13.76 -3.60 -27.78
C GLN A 263 14.09 -3.76 -29.27
N VAL A 264 15.36 -3.98 -29.62
CA VAL A 264 15.78 -4.24 -31.01
C VAL A 264 15.19 -5.54 -31.55
N THR A 265 15.08 -6.57 -30.72
CA THR A 265 14.57 -7.90 -31.13
C THR A 265 13.06 -7.89 -31.40
N ARG A 266 12.32 -6.95 -30.80
CA ARG A 266 10.87 -6.80 -30.97
C ARG A 266 10.47 -5.96 -32.19
N GLN A 267 11.41 -5.24 -32.80
CA GLN A 267 11.19 -4.40 -33.99
C GLN A 267 11.18 -5.25 -35.25
#